data_AF-A0A7C5YL52-F1
#
_entry.id   AF-A0A7C5YL52-F1
#
_cell.length_a   1.000
_cell.length_b   1.000
_cell.length_c   1.000
_cell.angle_alpha   90.00
_cell.angle_beta   90.00
_cell.angle_gamma   90.00
#
_symmetry.space_group_name_H-M   'P 1'
#
loop_
_entity.id
_entity.type
_entity.pdbx_description
1 polymer ?
#
loop_
_entity_poly.entity_id
_entity_poly.type
_entity_poly.pdbx_seq_one_letter_code
_entity_poly.pdbx_strand_id
1 'polypeptide(L)'
;MFFSPARRAVNEALAWQKVAEQLKQAKNANLSNDLNKILRPVRHSENAVVFRQLAQESNANSNVRSCLVGRAYLWAGLAYTTAAQVTLTNGETKDARQFCMLAAENFFKSSQHLPSWERKSVLRWASQLRKIAGKLEAEPFYALTHLKALAIKVKSHAKFVPPFRQGR
;
A
#
# COMPACT_ATOMS: atom_id res chain seq x y z
N MET A 1 -4.37 -14.95 -22.02
CA MET A 1 -3.61 -13.68 -22.12
C MET A 1 -2.77 -13.53 -20.85
N PHE A 2 -1.46 -13.71 -20.91
CA PHE A 2 -0.58 -13.52 -19.75
C PHE A 2 -0.28 -12.03 -19.58
N PHE A 3 -0.70 -11.42 -18.48
CA PHE A 3 -0.40 -10.03 -18.18
C PHE A 3 1.07 -9.86 -17.78
N SER A 4 1.73 -8.80 -18.29
CA SER A 4 3.09 -8.46 -17.84
C SER A 4 3.14 -8.26 -16.31
N PRO A 5 4.25 -8.58 -15.64
CA PRO A 5 4.35 -8.43 -14.19
C PRO A 5 4.06 -6.99 -13.71
N ALA A 6 4.49 -5.98 -14.47
CA ALA A 6 4.17 -4.57 -14.18
C ALA A 6 2.67 -4.31 -14.23
N ARG A 7 1.97 -4.78 -15.27
CA ARG A 7 0.52 -4.61 -15.40
C ARG A 7 -0.26 -5.32 -14.29
N ARG A 8 0.20 -6.50 -13.85
CA ARG A 8 -0.36 -7.19 -12.68
C ARG A 8 -0.22 -6.35 -11.41
N ALA A 9 0.96 -5.78 -11.17
CA ALA A 9 1.21 -4.91 -10.02
C ALA A 9 0.36 -3.63 -10.05
N VAL A 10 0.19 -3.00 -11.23
CA VAL A 10 -0.69 -1.83 -11.38
C VAL A 10 -2.16 -2.19 -11.11
N ASN A 11 -2.64 -3.31 -11.65
CA ASN A 11 -4.01 -3.77 -11.38
C ASN A 11 -4.24 -4.06 -9.90
N GLU A 12 -3.26 -4.66 -9.21
CA GLU A 12 -3.31 -4.84 -7.76
C GLU A 12 -3.34 -3.50 -7.03
N ALA A 13 -2.55 -2.52 -7.45
CA ALA A 13 -2.56 -1.19 -6.85
C ALA A 13 -3.94 -0.52 -6.97
N LEU A 14 -4.53 -0.54 -8.17
CA LEU A 14 -5.87 0.00 -8.42
C LEU A 14 -6.95 -0.72 -7.62
N ALA A 15 -6.84 -2.04 -7.48
CA ALA A 15 -7.76 -2.83 -6.67
C ALA A 15 -7.71 -2.42 -5.19
N TRP A 16 -6.51 -2.22 -4.64
CA TRP A 16 -6.33 -1.74 -3.27
C TRP A 16 -6.81 -0.30 -3.06
N GLN A 17 -6.62 0.59 -4.03
CA GLN A 17 -7.22 1.94 -3.99
C GLN A 17 -8.75 1.87 -3.94
N LYS A 18 -9.35 0.98 -4.75
CA LYS A 18 -10.79 0.77 -4.74
C LYS A 18 -11.30 0.27 -3.38
N VAL A 19 -10.57 -0.64 -2.74
CA VAL A 19 -10.84 -1.08 -1.36
C VAL A 19 -10.82 0.13 -0.40
N ALA A 20 -9.80 0.99 -0.50
CA ALA A 20 -9.67 2.17 0.36
C ALA A 20 -10.86 3.15 0.19
N GLU A 21 -11.27 3.43 -1.05
CA GLU A 21 -12.42 4.30 -1.32
C GLU A 21 -13.74 3.68 -0.84
N GLN A 22 -13.94 2.38 -1.03
CA GLN A 22 -15.11 1.67 -0.52
C GLN A 22 -15.16 1.69 1.01
N LEU A 23 -14.03 1.57 1.69
CA LEU A 23 -13.94 1.71 3.15
C LEU A 23 -14.28 3.13 3.62
N LYS A 24 -13.84 4.17 2.90
CA LYS A 24 -14.19 5.57 3.23
C LYS A 24 -15.69 5.84 3.09
N GLN A 25 -16.33 5.22 2.11
CA GLN A 25 -17.76 5.40 1.80
C GLN A 25 -18.69 4.52 2.65
N ALA A 26 -18.17 3.47 3.29
CA ALA A 26 -18.98 2.56 4.10
C ALA A 26 -19.55 3.28 5.33
N LYS A 27 -20.86 3.56 5.30
CA LYS A 27 -21.61 4.25 6.36
C LYS A 27 -22.16 3.31 7.46
N ASN A 28 -22.11 1.99 7.27
CA ASN A 28 -22.85 1.05 8.10
C ASN A 28 -22.15 0.73 9.44
N ALA A 29 -22.97 0.43 10.45
CA ALA A 29 -22.55 0.03 11.80
C ALA A 29 -21.78 -1.32 11.85
N ASN A 30 -21.86 -2.13 10.80
CA ASN A 30 -21.34 -3.51 10.82
C ASN A 30 -20.28 -3.77 9.73
N LEU A 31 -19.10 -3.17 9.93
CA LEU A 31 -17.94 -3.26 9.04
C LEU A 31 -17.55 -4.72 8.69
N SER A 32 -17.72 -5.66 9.61
CA SER A 32 -17.41 -7.08 9.42
C SER A 32 -18.21 -7.70 8.25
N ASN A 33 -19.50 -7.40 8.17
CA ASN A 33 -20.38 -7.93 7.12
C ASN A 33 -20.08 -7.33 5.74
N ASP A 34 -19.73 -6.04 5.72
CA ASP A 34 -19.43 -5.33 4.46
C ASP A 34 -18.01 -5.63 3.96
N LEU A 35 -17.08 -6.06 4.83
CA LEU A 35 -15.68 -6.28 4.48
C LEU A 35 -15.51 -7.29 3.35
N ASN A 36 -16.32 -8.34 3.29
CA ASN A 36 -16.27 -9.31 2.19
C ASN A 36 -16.65 -8.70 0.84
N LYS A 37 -17.61 -7.77 0.82
CA LYS A 37 -17.98 -7.03 -0.40
C LYS A 37 -16.90 -6.04 -0.79
N ILE A 38 -16.36 -5.30 0.19
CA ILE A 38 -15.29 -4.31 0.02
C ILE A 38 -14.01 -4.97 -0.51
N LEU A 39 -13.65 -6.16 -0.02
CA LEU A 39 -12.43 -6.87 -0.45
C LEU A 39 -12.58 -7.64 -1.77
N ARG A 40 -13.76 -7.61 -2.42
CA ARG A 40 -13.98 -8.28 -3.72
C ARG A 40 -12.92 -7.93 -4.79
N PRO A 41 -12.43 -6.67 -4.92
CA PRO A 41 -11.38 -6.32 -5.88
C PRO A 41 -10.06 -7.06 -5.64
N VAL A 42 -9.77 -7.46 -4.40
CA VAL A 42 -8.51 -8.10 -3.98
C VAL A 42 -8.72 -9.51 -3.45
N ARG A 43 -9.85 -10.16 -3.79
CA ARG A 43 -10.27 -11.45 -3.21
C ARG A 43 -9.24 -12.58 -3.31
N HIS A 44 -8.37 -12.51 -4.31
CA HIS A 44 -7.33 -13.50 -4.62
C HIS A 44 -5.93 -13.07 -4.15
N SER A 45 -5.79 -11.89 -3.54
CA SER A 45 -4.52 -11.45 -2.96
C SER A 45 -4.31 -12.16 -1.62
N GLU A 46 -3.14 -12.76 -1.41
CA GLU A 46 -2.75 -13.32 -0.11
C GLU A 46 -2.84 -12.28 1.01
N ASN A 47 -2.65 -11.00 0.67
CA ASN A 47 -2.72 -9.89 1.61
C ASN A 47 -4.16 -9.59 2.07
N ALA A 48 -5.19 -10.07 1.35
CA ALA A 48 -6.58 -9.94 1.78
C ALA A 48 -6.86 -10.75 3.05
N VAL A 49 -6.17 -11.88 3.26
CA VAL A 49 -6.30 -12.67 4.50
C VAL A 49 -5.78 -11.89 5.70
N VAL A 50 -4.56 -11.33 5.58
CA VAL A 50 -3.95 -10.49 6.62
C VAL A 50 -4.81 -9.25 6.90
N PHE A 51 -5.38 -8.65 5.85
CA PHE A 51 -6.28 -7.51 5.98
C PHE A 51 -7.57 -7.84 6.74
N ARG A 52 -8.14 -9.04 6.54
CA ARG A 52 -9.30 -9.51 7.31
C ARG A 52 -8.96 -9.70 8.79
N GLN A 53 -7.79 -10.27 9.09
CA GLN A 53 -7.32 -10.42 10.47
C GLN A 53 -7.18 -9.07 11.18
N LEU A 54 -6.54 -8.09 10.51
CA LEU A 54 -6.46 -6.70 10.98
C LEU A 54 -7.82 -6.11 11.31
N ALA A 55 -8.82 -6.31 10.44
CA ALA A 55 -10.17 -5.80 10.65
C ALA A 55 -10.86 -6.45 11.85
N GLN A 56 -10.67 -7.76 12.08
CA GLN A 56 -11.24 -8.51 13.19
C GLN A 56 -10.67 -8.08 14.54
N GLU A 57 -9.34 -7.97 14.65
CA GLU A 57 -8.68 -7.57 15.90
C GLU A 57 -8.94 -6.11 16.27
N SER A 58 -9.17 -5.27 15.26
CA SER A 58 -9.41 -3.84 15.47
C SER A 58 -10.80 -3.54 16.03
N ASN A 59 -11.81 -4.43 15.90
CA ASN A 59 -13.22 -4.20 16.26
C ASN A 59 -13.47 -3.69 17.71
N ALA A 60 -12.45 -3.68 18.56
CA ALA A 60 -12.48 -3.08 19.90
C ALA A 60 -12.23 -1.55 19.94
N ASN A 61 -11.91 -0.87 18.82
CA ASN A 61 -11.50 0.55 18.81
C ASN A 61 -12.24 1.40 17.77
N SER A 62 -12.63 2.64 18.11
CA SER A 62 -13.40 3.54 17.22
C SER A 62 -12.66 3.99 15.94
N ASN A 63 -11.33 3.80 15.86
CA ASN A 63 -10.50 4.22 14.73
C ASN A 63 -10.16 3.11 13.71
N VAL A 64 -10.78 1.92 13.78
CA VAL A 64 -10.50 0.78 12.88
C VAL A 64 -10.57 1.17 11.41
N ARG A 65 -11.67 1.81 11.02
CA ARG A 65 -11.98 2.05 9.60
C ARG A 65 -10.92 2.94 8.98
N SER A 66 -10.52 4.01 9.68
CA SER A 66 -9.41 4.85 9.23
C SER A 66 -8.14 4.03 9.09
N CYS A 67 -7.77 3.24 10.11
CA CYS A 67 -6.59 2.39 10.01
C CYS A 67 -6.62 1.46 8.78
N LEU A 68 -7.75 0.80 8.52
CA LEU A 68 -7.94 -0.07 7.34
C LEU A 68 -7.83 0.70 6.01
N VAL A 69 -8.37 1.91 5.92
CA VAL A 69 -8.16 2.81 4.76
C VAL A 69 -6.66 3.07 4.58
N GLY A 70 -5.98 3.40 5.67
CA GLY A 70 -4.53 3.60 5.68
C GLY A 70 -3.76 2.39 5.18
N ARG A 71 -4.11 1.18 5.65
CA ARG A 71 -3.52 -0.08 5.20
C ARG A 71 -3.79 -0.39 3.74
N ALA A 72 -5.01 -0.14 3.25
CA ALA A 72 -5.36 -0.37 1.85
C ALA A 72 -4.53 0.53 0.92
N TYR A 73 -4.36 1.81 1.23
CA TYR A 73 -3.45 2.69 0.48
C TYR A 73 -1.98 2.26 0.63
N LEU A 74 -1.57 1.70 1.77
CA LEU A 74 -0.21 1.19 1.94
C LEU A 74 0.08 -0.01 1.00
N TRP A 75 -0.88 -0.92 0.87
CA TRP A 75 -0.83 -2.01 -0.11
C TRP A 75 -0.81 -1.51 -1.56
N ALA A 76 -1.62 -0.49 -1.87
CA ALA A 76 -1.59 0.13 -3.19
C ALA A 76 -0.22 0.76 -3.50
N GLY A 77 0.37 1.47 -2.54
CA GLY A 77 1.70 2.07 -2.69
C GLY A 77 2.80 1.02 -2.85
N LEU A 78 2.71 -0.11 -2.13
CA LEU A 78 3.61 -1.25 -2.34
C LEU A 78 3.50 -1.81 -3.76
N ALA A 79 2.29 -2.02 -4.25
CA ALA A 79 2.05 -2.56 -5.59
C ALA A 79 2.58 -1.62 -6.69
N TYR A 80 2.40 -0.29 -6.56
CA TYR A 80 3.05 0.67 -7.45
C TYR A 80 4.58 0.68 -7.33
N THR A 81 5.13 0.49 -6.12
CA THR A 81 6.59 0.35 -5.92
C THR A 81 7.11 -0.89 -6.66
N THR A 82 6.37 -1.99 -6.66
CA THR A 82 6.69 -3.21 -7.44
C THR A 82 6.59 -2.94 -8.95
N ALA A 83 5.56 -2.23 -9.41
CA ALA A 83 5.44 -1.84 -10.81
C ALA A 83 6.63 -0.99 -11.28
N ALA A 84 7.07 -0.04 -10.44
CA ALA A 84 8.25 0.79 -10.69
C ALA A 84 9.54 -0.05 -10.81
N GLN A 85 9.70 -1.08 -9.97
CA GLN A 85 10.87 -1.98 -10.05
C GLN A 85 10.89 -2.77 -11.36
N VAL A 86 9.74 -3.35 -11.74
CA VAL A 86 9.65 -4.17 -12.96
C VAL A 86 9.91 -3.32 -14.20
N THR A 87 9.27 -2.16 -14.30
CA THR A 87 9.46 -1.25 -15.44
C THR A 87 10.88 -0.70 -15.51
N LEU A 88 11.50 -0.35 -14.38
CA LEU A 88 12.90 0.04 -14.36
C LEU A 88 13.83 -1.09 -14.82
N THR A 89 13.55 -2.34 -14.42
CA THR A 89 14.30 -3.52 -14.87
C THR A 89 14.17 -3.73 -16.38
N ASN A 90 13.05 -3.34 -16.97
CA ASN A 90 12.81 -3.38 -18.42
C ASN A 90 13.39 -2.16 -19.17
N GLY A 91 14.03 -1.21 -18.49
CA GLY A 91 14.56 0.03 -19.08
C GLY A 91 13.50 1.13 -19.31
N GLU A 92 12.25 0.90 -18.89
CA GLU A 92 11.11 1.81 -19.07
C GLU A 92 11.12 2.92 -17.99
N THR A 93 12.11 3.80 -18.06
CA THR A 93 12.41 4.75 -16.99
C THR A 93 11.31 5.78 -16.74
N LYS A 94 10.58 6.20 -17.80
CA LYS A 94 9.45 7.13 -17.68
C LYS A 94 8.29 6.51 -16.88
N ASP A 95 7.97 5.26 -17.16
CA ASP A 95 6.90 4.54 -16.47
C ASP A 95 7.32 4.25 -15.02
N ALA A 96 8.57 3.86 -14.80
CA ALA A 96 9.13 3.68 -13.46
C ALA A 96 9.02 4.96 -12.62
N ARG A 97 9.29 6.13 -13.22
CA ARG A 97 9.13 7.45 -12.58
C ARG A 97 7.67 7.70 -12.22
N GLN A 98 6.75 7.48 -13.15
CA GLN A 98 5.31 7.64 -12.90
C GLN A 98 4.84 6.75 -11.75
N PHE A 99 5.25 5.49 -11.72
CA PHE A 99 4.88 4.57 -10.65
C PHE A 99 5.50 4.93 -9.30
N CYS A 100 6.72 5.47 -9.26
CA CYS A 100 7.28 6.04 -8.03
C CYS A 100 6.43 7.19 -7.48
N MET A 101 5.93 8.07 -8.35
CA MET A 101 5.08 9.20 -7.95
C MET A 101 3.71 8.73 -7.45
N LEU A 102 3.08 7.77 -8.14
CA LEU A 102 1.82 7.16 -7.70
C LEU A 102 1.99 6.43 -6.36
N ALA A 103 3.08 5.70 -6.17
CA ALA A 103 3.39 5.06 -4.89
C ALA A 103 3.55 6.09 -3.77
N ALA A 104 4.25 7.21 -4.03
CA ALA A 104 4.43 8.29 -3.06
C ALA A 104 3.11 8.96 -2.68
N GLU A 105 2.21 9.16 -3.63
CA GLU A 105 0.86 9.68 -3.38
C GLU A 105 0.05 8.74 -2.49
N ASN A 106 0.09 7.43 -2.76
CA ASN A 106 -0.60 6.42 -1.95
C ASN A 106 -0.03 6.35 -0.53
N PHE A 107 1.29 6.45 -0.36
CA PHE A 107 1.90 6.56 0.98
C PHE A 107 1.45 7.83 1.71
N PHE A 108 1.38 8.96 1.01
CA PHE A 108 0.85 10.18 1.62
C PHE A 108 -0.61 10.00 2.08
N LYS A 109 -1.49 9.49 1.22
CA LYS A 109 -2.90 9.16 1.58
C LYS A 109 -2.97 8.19 2.76
N SER A 110 -2.17 7.13 2.73
CA SER A 110 -2.07 6.15 3.82
C SER A 110 -1.73 6.81 5.16
N SER A 111 -0.77 7.74 5.17
CA SER A 111 -0.29 8.41 6.38
C SER A 111 -1.35 9.26 7.09
N GLN A 112 -2.33 9.79 6.36
CA GLN A 112 -3.45 10.57 6.92
C GLN A 112 -4.35 9.72 7.80
N HIS A 113 -4.33 8.41 7.60
CA HIS A 113 -5.26 7.46 8.20
C HIS A 113 -4.62 6.52 9.23
N LEU A 114 -3.30 6.36 9.19
CA LEU A 114 -2.53 5.52 10.09
C LEU A 114 -2.21 6.21 11.42
N PRO A 115 -1.96 5.44 12.50
CA PRO A 115 -1.55 5.96 13.80
C PRO A 115 -0.22 6.73 13.72
N SER A 116 0.02 7.61 14.69
CA SER A 116 1.15 8.55 14.69
C SER A 116 2.52 7.88 14.56
N TRP A 117 2.68 6.71 15.19
CA TRP A 117 3.93 5.94 15.16
C TRP A 117 4.24 5.40 13.75
N GLU A 118 3.24 5.03 12.96
CA GLU A 118 3.41 4.59 11.57
C GLU A 118 3.49 5.74 10.58
N ARG A 119 2.68 6.77 10.81
CA ARG A 119 2.56 7.95 9.93
C ARG A 119 3.92 8.53 9.57
N LYS A 120 4.82 8.66 10.55
CA LYS A 120 6.18 9.20 10.35
C LYS A 120 6.99 8.35 9.35
N SER A 121 6.95 7.03 9.48
CA SER A 121 7.65 6.11 8.58
C SER A 121 7.10 6.20 7.15
N VAL A 122 5.78 6.19 7.01
CA VAL A 122 5.11 6.23 5.69
C VAL A 122 5.37 7.56 4.97
N LEU A 123 5.35 8.69 5.68
CA LEU A 123 5.72 10.00 5.10
C LEU A 123 7.18 10.04 4.64
N ARG A 124 8.11 9.44 5.40
CA ARG A 124 9.52 9.32 4.98
C ARG A 124 9.65 8.50 3.70
N TRP A 125 8.89 7.41 3.57
CA TRP A 125 8.88 6.59 2.34
C TRP A 125 8.32 7.34 1.14
N ALA A 126 7.26 8.14 1.32
CA ALA A 126 6.74 9.00 0.26
C ALA A 126 7.79 10.01 -0.23
N SER A 127 8.53 10.64 0.70
CA SER A 127 9.64 11.53 0.35
C SER A 127 10.79 10.77 -0.34
N GLN A 128 11.14 9.57 0.16
CA GLN A 128 12.18 8.73 -0.41
C GLN A 128 11.86 8.34 -1.86
N LEU A 129 10.61 7.99 -2.18
CA LEU A 129 10.21 7.67 -3.55
C LEU A 129 10.37 8.84 -4.51
N ARG A 130 10.06 10.07 -4.08
CA ARG A 130 10.29 11.28 -4.90
C ARG A 130 11.77 11.50 -5.19
N LYS A 131 12.64 11.26 -4.21
CA LYS A 131 14.10 11.32 -4.40
C LYS A 131 14.60 10.25 -5.37
N ILE A 132 14.09 9.02 -5.24
CA ILE A 132 14.42 7.91 -6.15
C ILE A 132 13.96 8.26 -7.58
N ALA A 133 12.76 8.80 -7.75
CA ALA A 133 12.18 9.15 -9.05
C ALA A 133 13.05 10.16 -9.84
N GLY A 134 13.73 11.07 -9.14
CA GLY A 134 14.69 12.02 -9.73
C GLY A 134 16.03 11.40 -10.13
N LYS A 135 16.36 10.20 -9.63
CA LYS A 135 17.63 9.50 -9.87
C LYS A 135 17.51 8.33 -10.85
N LEU A 136 16.32 7.99 -11.33
CA LEU A 136 16.11 6.78 -12.14
C LEU A 136 16.95 6.73 -13.43
N GLU A 137 17.14 7.87 -14.09
CA GLU A 137 17.92 7.96 -15.34
C GLU A 137 19.44 8.02 -15.07
N ALA A 138 19.85 8.81 -14.08
CA ALA A 138 21.27 9.03 -13.77
C ALA A 138 21.91 7.88 -12.97
N GLU A 139 21.15 7.24 -12.10
CA GLU A 139 21.63 6.21 -11.16
C GLU A 139 20.66 5.01 -11.09
N PRO A 140 20.44 4.25 -12.18
CA PRO A 140 19.42 3.19 -12.24
C PRO A 140 19.67 2.04 -11.25
N PHE A 141 20.93 1.66 -11.01
CA PHE A 141 21.28 0.62 -10.04
C PHE A 141 20.96 1.05 -8.60
N TYR A 142 21.30 2.30 -8.25
CA TYR A 142 20.93 2.91 -6.97
C TYR A 142 19.41 2.90 -6.80
N ALA A 143 18.69 3.42 -7.80
CA ALA A 143 17.24 3.51 -7.75
C ALA A 143 16.58 2.13 -7.58
N LEU A 144 16.98 1.13 -8.35
CA LEU A 144 16.46 -0.23 -8.25
C LEU A 144 16.70 -0.84 -6.86
N THR A 145 17.91 -0.68 -6.33
CA THR A 145 18.29 -1.19 -5.00
C THR A 145 17.42 -0.55 -3.91
N HIS A 146 17.24 0.77 -3.96
CA HIS A 146 16.42 1.50 -3.00
C HIS A 146 14.93 1.18 -3.13
N LEU A 147 14.42 0.94 -4.34
CA LEU A 147 13.03 0.49 -4.54
C LEU A 147 12.81 -0.90 -3.94
N LYS A 148 13.72 -1.85 -4.17
CA LYS A 148 13.66 -3.20 -3.59
C LYS A 148 13.65 -3.15 -2.06
N ALA A 149 14.60 -2.42 -1.48
CA ALA A 149 14.68 -2.25 -0.03
C ALA A 149 13.42 -1.60 0.55
N LEU A 150 12.87 -0.60 -0.14
CA LEU A 150 11.65 0.06 0.29
C LEU A 150 10.44 -0.88 0.24
N ALA A 151 10.28 -1.66 -0.83
CA ALA A 151 9.20 -2.63 -0.96
C ALA A 151 9.21 -3.66 0.18
N ILE A 152 10.40 -4.14 0.60
CA ILE A 152 10.53 -5.03 1.76
C ILE A 152 10.02 -4.34 3.03
N LYS A 153 10.49 -3.12 3.32
CA LYS A 153 10.08 -2.35 4.51
C LYS A 153 8.56 -2.13 4.55
N VAL A 154 7.99 -1.70 3.42
CA VAL A 154 6.56 -1.42 3.29
C VAL A 154 5.75 -2.71 3.45
N LYS A 155 6.17 -3.82 2.82
CA LYS A 155 5.49 -5.11 2.93
C LYS A 155 5.45 -5.60 4.38
N SER A 156 6.57 -5.54 5.09
CA SER A 156 6.63 -5.93 6.51
C SER A 156 5.71 -5.05 7.36
N HIS A 157 5.71 -3.74 7.14
CA HIS A 157 4.82 -2.83 7.86
C HIS A 157 3.34 -3.03 7.52
N ALA A 158 3.00 -3.30 6.26
CA ALA A 158 1.62 -3.51 5.83
C ALA A 158 1.04 -4.81 6.38
N LYS A 159 1.88 -5.83 6.60
CA LYS A 159 1.49 -7.09 7.26
C LYS A 159 1.49 -7.03 8.78
N PHE A 160 2.15 -6.04 9.38
CA PHE A 160 2.21 -5.92 10.82
C PHE A 160 0.83 -5.63 11.38
N VAL A 161 0.36 -6.55 12.22
CA VAL A 161 -0.86 -6.40 13.02
C VAL A 161 -0.42 -5.92 14.40
N PRO A 162 -0.69 -4.66 14.78
CA PRO A 162 -0.31 -4.19 16.10
C PRO A 162 -1.08 -4.99 17.15
N PRO A 163 -0.44 -5.44 18.25
CA PRO A 163 -1.16 -6.05 19.34
C PRO A 163 -2.11 -4.99 19.92
N PHE A 164 -3.42 -5.12 19.65
CA PHE A 164 -4.42 -4.16 20.12
C PHE A 164 -4.69 -4.26 21.63
N ARG A 165 -3.90 -5.07 22.36
CA ARG A 165 -3.85 -5.14 23.82
C ARG A 165 -2.42 -5.43 24.30
N GLN A 166 -1.83 -4.48 25.03
CA GLN A 166 -1.13 -4.70 26.31
C GLN A 166 -0.71 -3.34 26.93
N GLY A 167 -1.46 -2.90 27.95
CA GLY A 167 -1.13 -1.82 28.90
C GLY A 167 -1.41 -0.39 28.40
N ARG A 168 -2.22 0.44 29.06
CA ARG A 168 -2.63 0.54 30.47
C ARG A 168 -4.11 0.94 30.56
#